data_AF-A0A479ZW72-F1
#
_entry.id   AF-A0A479ZW72-F1
#
_cell.length_a   1.000
_cell.length_b   1.000
_cell.length_c   1.000
_cell.angle_alpha   90.00
_cell.angle_beta   90.00
_cell.angle_gamma   90.00
#
_symmetry.space_group_name_H-M   'P 1'
#
loop_
_entity.id
_entity.type
_entity.pdbx_description
1 polymer ?
#
loop_
_entity_poly.entity_id
_entity_poly.type
_entity_poly.pdbx_seq_one_letter_code
_entity_poly.pdbx_strand_id
1 'polypeptide(L)' 'MNPIDFIQATPEKEINEQEQSFQTLLQRLGKASEGQIQSVLAEREVVEPEEELSNEIIASLQQKINNAINKGHNNQ' A
#
# COMPACT_ATOMS: atom_id res chain seq x y z
N MET A 1 -21.54 -32.29 8.71
CA MET A 1 -21.53 -31.04 7.95
C MET A 1 -20.08 -30.73 7.64
N ASN A 2 -19.67 -30.72 6.37
CA ASN A 2 -18.28 -30.46 6.01
C ASN A 2 -18.08 -28.94 5.84
N PRO A 3 -17.02 -28.33 6.42
CA PRO A 3 -16.83 -26.88 6.37
C PRO A 3 -16.57 -26.32 4.95
N ILE A 4 -16.37 -27.19 3.96
CA ILE A 4 -16.07 -26.83 2.57
C ILE A 4 -17.35 -26.60 1.75
N ASP A 5 -18.52 -26.97 2.29
CA ASP A 5 -19.82 -26.87 1.62
C ASP A 5 -20.31 -25.40 1.47
N PHE A 6 -19.57 -24.42 2.00
CA PHE A 6 -19.94 -23.00 2.05
C PHE A 6 -19.02 -22.05 1.27
N ILE A 7 -17.94 -22.54 0.65
CA ILE A 7 -17.06 -21.68 -0.16
C ILE A 7 -17.54 -21.72 -1.62
N GLN A 8 -18.34 -20.73 -2.00
CA GLN A 8 -18.70 -20.49 -3.39
C GLN A 8 -17.73 -19.50 -4.00
N ALA A 9 -17.24 -19.81 -5.20
CA ALA A 9 -16.39 -18.88 -5.95
C ALA A 9 -17.20 -17.66 -6.38
N THR A 10 -16.65 -16.46 -6.17
CA THR A 10 -17.26 -15.22 -6.66
C THR A 10 -17.35 -15.26 -8.18
N PRO A 11 -18.52 -14.94 -8.78
CA PRO A 11 -18.65 -14.86 -10.23
C PRO A 11 -17.66 -13.87 -10.85
N GLU A 12 -17.08 -14.24 -11.99
CA GLU A 12 -16.11 -13.38 -12.71
C GLU A 12 -16.69 -12.00 -13.04
N LYS A 13 -17.99 -11.93 -13.31
CA LYS A 13 -18.71 -10.68 -13.52
C LYS A 13 -18.60 -9.74 -12.30
N GLU A 14 -18.82 -10.26 -11.10
CA GLU A 14 -18.76 -9.47 -9.86
C GLU A 14 -17.33 -8.99 -9.59
N ILE A 15 -16.32 -9.84 -9.88
CA ILE A 15 -14.90 -9.46 -9.80
C ILE A 15 -14.61 -8.28 -10.74
N ASN A 16 -15.07 -8.36 -11.98
CA ASN A 16 -14.86 -7.32 -12.99
C ASN A 16 -15.58 -6.00 -12.64
N GLU A 17 -16.80 -6.08 -12.11
CA GLU A 17 -17.57 -4.90 -11.67
C GLU A 17 -16.91 -4.22 -10.46
N GLN A 18 -16.37 -5.00 -9.51
CA GLN A 18 -15.64 -4.47 -8.37
C GLN A 18 -14.34 -3.78 -8.81
N GLU A 19 -13.59 -4.38 -9.73
CA GLU A 19 -12.36 -3.78 -10.27
C GLU A 19 -12.65 -2.44 -10.96
N GLN A 20 -13.66 -2.38 -11.82
CA GLN A 20 -14.07 -1.13 -12.48
C GLN A 20 -14.52 -0.05 -11.49
N SER A 21 -15.26 -0.46 -10.45
CA SER A 21 -15.71 0.45 -9.39
C SER A 21 -14.52 1.00 -8.60
N PHE A 22 -13.52 0.17 -8.31
CA PHE A 22 -12.30 0.56 -7.63
C PHE A 22 -11.47 1.54 -8.47
N GLN A 23 -11.27 1.26 -9.76
CA GLN A 23 -10.57 2.18 -10.66
C GLN A 23 -11.28 3.54 -10.78
N THR A 24 -12.62 3.53 -10.85
CA THR A 24 -13.43 4.75 -10.85
C THR A 24 -13.24 5.54 -9.55
N LEU A 25 -13.20 4.85 -8.41
CA LEU A 25 -12.94 5.48 -7.12
C LEU A 25 -11.55 6.12 -7.10
N LEU A 26 -10.51 5.41 -7.54
CA LEU A 26 -9.15 5.96 -7.61
C LEU A 26 -9.08 7.21 -8.49
N GLN A 27 -9.75 7.21 -9.64
CA GLN A 27 -9.82 8.39 -10.51
C GLN A 27 -10.52 9.58 -9.83
N ARG A 28 -11.62 9.33 -9.11
CA ARG A 28 -12.37 10.36 -8.39
C ARG A 28 -11.61 10.93 -7.20
N LEU A 29 -10.90 10.07 -6.46
CA LEU A 29 -10.02 10.48 -5.36
C LEU A 29 -8.82 11.27 -5.88
N GLY A 30 -8.38 10.99 -7.11
CA GLY A 30 -7.24 11.63 -7.73
C GLY A 30 -5.93 11.29 -7.02
N LYS A 31 -4.86 12.02 -7.37
CA LYS A 31 -3.58 11.98 -6.65
C LYS A 31 -3.31 13.37 -6.10
N ALA A 32 -2.96 13.46 -4.83
CA ALA A 32 -2.46 14.70 -4.27
C ALA A 32 -1.17 15.10 -5.01
N SER A 33 -1.06 16.37 -5.37
CA SER A 33 0.20 16.91 -5.88
C SER A 33 1.26 16.88 -4.78
N GLU A 34 2.54 16.93 -5.16
CA GLU A 34 3.64 17.00 -4.18
C GLU A 34 3.45 18.16 -3.19
N GLY A 35 3.03 19.33 -3.66
CA GLY A 35 2.75 20.48 -2.79
C GLY A 35 1.57 20.25 -1.82
N GLN A 36 0.51 19.56 -2.25
CA GLN A 36 -0.60 19.19 -1.38
C GLN A 36 -0.18 18.17 -0.32
N ILE A 37 0.66 17.20 -0.69
CA ILE A 37 1.23 16.23 0.25
C ILE A 37 2.06 16.97 1.30
N GLN A 38 2.97 17.86 0.88
CA GLN A 38 3.82 18.62 1.80
C GLN A 38 3.00 19.52 2.73
N SER A 39 1.94 20.17 2.22
CA SER A 39 1.03 20.98 3.04
C SER A 39 0.38 20.16 4.15
N VAL A 40 -0.14 18.97 3.83
CA VAL A 40 -0.77 18.09 4.82
C VAL A 40 0.27 17.52 5.80
N LEU A 41 1.49 17.23 5.35
CA LEU A 41 2.57 16.80 6.23
C LEU A 41 2.98 17.91 7.21
N ALA A 42 3.00 19.17 6.77
CA ALA A 42 3.33 20.31 7.60
C ALA A 42 2.29 20.60 8.69
N GLU A 43 1.04 20.16 8.50
CA GLU A 43 -0.02 20.25 9.50
C GLU A 43 0.10 19.20 10.62
N ARG A 44 0.94 18.17 10.45
CA ARG A 44 1.09 17.11 11.46
C ARG A 44 1.81 17.63 12.70
N GLU A 45 1.39 17.13 13.85
CA GLU A 45 2.09 17.36 15.12
C GLU A 45 3.51 16.81 15.01
N VAL A 46 4.49 17.63 15.39
CA VAL A 46 5.88 17.20 15.48
C VAL A 46 6.03 16.39 16.76
N VAL A 47 6.16 15.08 16.61
CA VAL A 47 6.38 14.13 17.70
C VAL A 47 7.75 13.49 17.57
N GLU A 48 8.35 13.15 18.71
CA GLU A 48 9.58 12.34 18.72
C GLU A 48 9.31 10.97 18.09
N PRO A 49 10.26 10.43 17.31
CA PRO A 49 10.15 9.07 16.79
C PRO A 49 10.02 8.05 17.91
N GLU A 50 9.35 6.93 17.62
CA GLU A 50 9.35 5.77 18.51
C GLU A 50 10.80 5.33 18.77
N GLU A 51 11.15 5.01 20.02
CA GLU A 51 12.52 4.64 20.41
C GLU A 51 13.07 3.44 19.62
N GLU A 52 12.15 2.57 19.17
CA GLU A 52 12.43 1.41 18.32
C GLU A 52 12.81 1.80 16.87
N LEU A 53 12.58 3.04 16.46
CA LEU A 53 12.97 3.58 15.15
C LEU A 53 14.34 4.27 15.22
N SER A 54 15.33 3.58 15.77
CA SER A 54 16.71 4.06 15.75
C SER A 54 17.23 4.19 14.32
N ASN A 55 18.24 5.05 14.12
CA ASN A 55 18.87 5.25 12.80
C ASN A 55 19.39 3.93 12.18
N GLU A 56 19.87 3.00 13.01
CA GLU A 56 20.33 1.68 12.56
C GLU A 56 19.17 0.82 12.04
N ILE A 57 18.03 0.83 12.75
CA ILE A 57 16.84 0.08 12.37
C ILE A 57 16.25 0.64 11.07
N ILE A 58 16.21 1.98 10.94
CA ILE A 58 15.79 2.66 9.70
C ILE A 58 16.71 2.27 8.54
N ALA A 59 18.03 2.31 8.73
CA ALA A 59 18.99 1.94 7.69
C ALA A 59 18.82 0.48 7.25
N SER A 60 18.63 -0.44 8.21
CA SER A 60 18.37 -1.85 7.92
C SER A 60 17.09 -2.04 7.12
N LEU A 61 16.02 -1.32 7.46
CA LEU A 61 14.74 -1.38 6.75
C LEU A 61 14.88 -0.87 5.31
N GLN A 62 15.56 0.26 5.12
CA GLN A 62 15.83 0.81 3.78
C GLN A 62 16.61 -0.17 2.91
N GLN A 63 17.64 -0.83 3.47
CA GLN A 63 18.37 -1.88 2.75
C GLN A 63 17.47 -3.04 2.34
N LYS A 64 16.58 -3.51 3.23
CA LYS A 64 15.65 -4.61 2.92
C LYS A 64 14.67 -4.22 1.79
N ILE A 65 14.12 -3.01 1.84
CA ILE A 65 13.22 -2.49 0.80
C ILE A 65 13.94 -2.43 -0.55
N ASN A 66 15.13 -1.83 -0.59
CA ASN A 66 15.92 -1.72 -1.81
C ASN A 66 16.28 -3.11 -2.37
N ASN A 67 16.65 -4.06 -1.50
CA ASN A 67 16.95 -5.43 -1.90
C ASN A 67 15.72 -6.16 -2.47
N ALA A 68 14.52 -5.93 -1.91
CA ALA A 68 13.27 -6.49 -2.41
C ALA A 68 12.92 -5.93 -3.80
N ILE A 69 13.06 -4.62 -3.99
CA ILE A 69 12.84 -3.94 -5.28
C ILE A 69 13.84 -4.45 -6.33
N ASN A 70 15.12 -4.60 -5.95
CA ASN A 70 16.17 -5.06 -6.86
C ASN A 70 16.03 -6.55 -7.21
N LYS A 71 15.59 -7.40 -6.28
CA LYS A 71 15.28 -8.82 -6.57
C LYS A 71 14.08 -8.98 -7.51
N GLY A 72 13.10 -8.08 -7.46
CA GLY A 72 11.97 -8.07 -8.39
C GLY A 72 12.37 -7.74 -9.83
N HIS A 73 13.37 -6.87 -10.02
CA HIS A 73 13.85 -6.45 -11.34
C HIS A 73 14.84 -7.44 -12.00
N ASN A 74 15.54 -8.26 -11.22
CA ASN A 74 16.55 -9.20 -11.73
C ASN A 74 15.98 -10.58 -12.12
N ASN A 75 14.66 -10.75 -12.10
CA ASN A 75 13.96 -11.98 -12.49
C ASN A 75 13.18 -11.82 -13.81
N GLN A 76 13.53 -10.85 -14.66
CA GLN A 76 13.01 -10.70 -16.02
C GLN A 76 14.05 -11.12 -17.06
#